data_AF-A0A5B0WRW6-F1
#
_entry.id   AF-A0A5B0WRW6-F1
#
_cell.length_a   1.000
_cell.length_b   1.000
_cell.length_c   1.000
_cell.angle_alpha   90.00
_cell.angle_beta   90.00
_cell.angle_gamma   90.00
#
_symmetry.space_group_name_H-M   'P 1'
#
loop_
_entity.id
_entity.type
_entity.pdbx_description
1 polymer ?
#
loop_
_entity_poly.entity_id
_entity_poly.type
_entity_poly.pdbx_seq_one_letter_code
_entity_poly.pdbx_strand_id
1 'polypeptide(L)'
;MKRVKASMHMGPVSEMAIVDTFTKLIFGEESQYSNRELLIIQAFRAVDNNVVFDSHRDMGAYLRALGVGEMIKLVSAVQAQLLLDMPTSPAGGESRAPRTSMLDRPTH
;
A
#
# COMPACT_ATOMS: atom_id res chain seq x y z
N MET A 1 13.33 17.16 -20.69
CA MET A 1 13.10 15.75 -20.29
C MET A 1 11.80 15.69 -19.49
N LYS A 2 10.77 15.04 -20.02
CA LYS A 2 9.39 15.05 -19.50
C LYS A 2 9.29 13.99 -18.38
N ARG A 3 9.15 14.42 -17.11
CA ARG A 3 8.88 13.50 -16.00
C ARG A 3 7.51 12.85 -16.25
N VAL A 4 7.51 11.55 -16.55
CA VAL A 4 6.29 10.75 -16.58
C VAL A 4 5.82 10.64 -15.13
N LYS A 5 4.83 11.45 -14.75
CA LYS A 5 4.04 11.16 -13.54
C LYS A 5 3.34 9.85 -13.83
N ALA A 6 3.88 8.75 -13.32
CA ALA A 6 3.12 7.51 -13.16
C ALA A 6 1.98 7.85 -12.19
N SER A 7 0.83 8.23 -12.74
CA SER A 7 -0.42 8.33 -12.01
C SER A 7 -0.79 6.91 -11.59
N MET A 8 -0.25 6.49 -10.44
CA MET A 8 -0.70 5.32 -9.70
C MET A 8 -2.18 5.53 -9.38
N HIS A 9 -3.05 5.06 -10.26
CA HIS A 9 -4.45 4.87 -9.94
C HIS A 9 -4.54 3.64 -9.03
N MET A 10 -4.08 3.78 -7.79
CA MET A 10 -4.32 2.79 -6.73
C MET A 10 -5.73 3.02 -6.23
N GLY A 11 -6.70 2.50 -6.99
CA GLY A 11 -8.03 2.21 -6.42
C GLY A 11 -7.89 1.24 -5.24
N PRO A 12 -8.93 1.12 -4.40
CA PRO A 12 -8.90 0.25 -3.24
C PRO A 12 -8.50 -1.18 -3.63
N VAL A 13 -7.64 -1.80 -2.82
CA VAL A 13 -7.28 -3.20 -3.02
C VAL A 13 -8.48 -4.07 -2.65
N SER A 14 -9.00 -4.80 -3.64
CA SER A 14 -10.11 -5.73 -3.45
C SER A 14 -9.63 -6.99 -2.74
N GLU A 15 -10.50 -7.62 -1.96
CA GLU A 15 -10.21 -8.90 -1.29
C GLU A 15 -9.66 -9.95 -2.27
N MET A 16 -10.27 -10.07 -3.46
CA MET A 16 -9.80 -11.02 -4.48
C MET A 16 -8.37 -10.75 -4.93
N ALA A 17 -7.90 -9.49 -4.96
CA ALA A 17 -6.51 -9.22 -5.32
C ALA A 17 -5.54 -9.75 -4.25
N ILE A 18 -5.95 -9.75 -2.97
CA ILE A 18 -5.18 -10.32 -1.87
C ILE A 18 -5.14 -11.85 -2.01
N VAL A 19 -6.30 -12.47 -2.24
CA VAL A 19 -6.41 -13.92 -2.43
C VAL A 19 -5.59 -14.39 -3.63
N ASP A 20 -5.64 -13.67 -4.75
CA ASP A 20 -4.85 -13.98 -5.95
C ASP A 20 -3.35 -13.90 -5.66
N THR A 21 -2.92 -12.85 -4.96
CA THR A 21 -1.51 -12.68 -4.57
C THR A 21 -1.03 -13.81 -3.65
N PHE A 22 -1.85 -14.20 -2.66
CA PHE A 22 -1.54 -15.31 -1.76
C PHE A 22 -1.51 -16.65 -2.50
N THR A 23 -2.43 -16.86 -3.43
CA THR A 23 -2.45 -18.05 -4.30
C THR A 23 -1.16 -18.13 -5.11
N LYS A 24 -0.71 -17.01 -5.67
CA LYS A 24 0.56 -16.89 -6.40
C LYS A 24 1.78 -17.22 -5.52
N LEU A 25 1.80 -16.72 -4.28
CA LEU A 25 2.83 -17.06 -3.29
C LEU A 25 2.85 -18.57 -2.98
N ILE A 26 1.68 -19.18 -2.75
CA ILE A 26 1.54 -20.61 -2.42
C ILE A 26 2.07 -21.50 -3.54
N PHE A 27 1.77 -21.15 -4.80
CA PHE A 27 2.21 -21.93 -5.95
C PHE A 27 3.61 -21.60 -6.44
N GLY A 28 4.26 -20.58 -5.85
CA GLY A 28 5.62 -20.20 -6.22
C GLY A 28 5.73 -19.73 -7.67
N GLU A 29 4.70 -19.05 -8.18
CA GLU A 29 4.77 -18.42 -9.49
C GLU A 29 5.67 -17.17 -9.39
N GLU A 30 6.98 -17.38 -9.43
CA GLU A 30 8.02 -16.32 -9.34
C GLU A 30 8.07 -15.38 -10.56
N SER A 31 7.05 -15.46 -11.44
CA SER A 31 6.78 -14.50 -12.50
C SER A 31 6.45 -13.15 -11.87
N GLN A 32 7.48 -12.32 -11.67
CA GLN A 32 7.48 -10.90 -11.26
C GLN A 32 6.16 -10.38 -10.66
N TYR A 33 6.14 -10.13 -9.35
CA TYR A 33 5.02 -9.46 -8.71
C TYR A 33 4.87 -8.02 -9.24
N SER A 34 3.65 -7.68 -9.64
CA SER A 34 3.25 -6.33 -9.97
C SER A 34 3.35 -5.41 -8.74
N ASN A 35 3.39 -4.09 -8.98
CA ASN A 35 3.41 -3.10 -7.89
C ASN A 35 2.23 -3.28 -6.92
N ARG A 36 1.07 -3.74 -7.40
CA ARG A 36 -0.10 -3.98 -6.54
C ARG A 36 0.09 -5.22 -5.67
N GLU A 37 0.61 -6.31 -6.22
CA GLU A 37 0.95 -7.52 -5.46
C GLU A 37 2.06 -7.24 -4.43
N LEU A 38 3.07 -6.44 -4.79
CA LEU A 38 4.13 -6.03 -3.85
C LEU A 38 3.59 -5.21 -2.67
N LEU A 39 2.60 -4.35 -2.88
CA LEU A 39 1.93 -3.65 -1.77
C LEU A 39 1.17 -4.61 -0.86
N ILE A 40 0.49 -5.60 -1.43
CA ILE A 40 -0.20 -6.63 -0.65
C ILE A 40 0.80 -7.44 0.18
N ILE A 41 1.93 -7.82 -0.42
CA ILE A 41 3.03 -8.51 0.28
C ILE A 41 3.59 -7.66 1.41
N GLN A 42 3.76 -6.36 1.18
CA GLN A 42 4.24 -5.44 2.21
C GLN A 42 3.24 -5.29 3.37
N ALA A 43 1.95 -5.15 3.07
CA ALA A 43 0.90 -5.11 4.08
C ALA A 43 0.81 -6.44 4.86
N PHE A 44 1.01 -7.57 4.18
CA PHE A 44 1.08 -8.87 4.84
C PHE A 44 2.25 -8.94 5.85
N ARG A 45 3.43 -8.46 5.48
CA ARG A 45 4.58 -8.36 6.42
C ARG A 45 4.30 -7.44 7.60
N ALA A 46 3.49 -6.40 7.43
CA ALA A 46 3.13 -5.49 8.52
C ALA A 46 2.10 -6.12 9.47
N VAL A 47 1.21 -6.95 8.96
CA VAL A 47 0.15 -7.62 9.74
C VAL A 47 0.65 -8.82 10.52
N ASP A 48 1.57 -9.61 9.94
CA ASP A 48 2.00 -10.87 10.52
C ASP A 48 3.52 -10.92 10.70
N ASN A 49 3.95 -10.90 11.97
CA ASN A 49 5.36 -10.87 12.34
C ASN A 49 6.12 -12.14 11.93
N ASN A 50 5.41 -13.26 11.71
CA ASN A 50 6.04 -14.52 11.33
C ASN A 50 6.72 -14.45 9.96
N VAL A 51 6.28 -13.55 9.09
CA VAL A 51 6.75 -13.47 7.69
C VAL A 51 7.61 -12.23 7.39
N VAL A 52 7.96 -11.42 8.40
CA VAL A 52 8.61 -10.11 8.20
C VAL A 52 9.92 -10.20 7.44
N PHE A 53 10.72 -11.24 7.67
CA PHE A 53 12.02 -11.45 7.04
C PHE A 53 12.06 -12.65 6.08
N ASP A 54 10.91 -13.28 5.87
CA ASP A 54 10.81 -14.49 5.07
C ASP A 54 10.99 -14.21 3.58
N SER A 55 11.51 -15.20 2.85
CA SER A 55 11.45 -15.18 1.39
C SER A 55 10.01 -15.35 0.91
N HIS A 56 9.68 -14.91 -0.31
CA HIS A 56 8.33 -15.15 -0.87
C HIS A 56 7.96 -16.64 -0.90
N ARG A 57 8.95 -17.52 -1.07
CA ARG A 57 8.76 -18.96 -1.03
C ARG A 57 8.36 -19.45 0.36
N ASP A 58 9.03 -18.95 1.41
CA ASP A 58 8.71 -19.32 2.80
C ASP A 58 7.36 -18.74 3.23
N MET A 59 7.03 -17.53 2.77
CA MET A 59 5.69 -16.95 2.91
C MET A 59 4.60 -17.83 2.27
N GLY A 60 4.86 -18.37 1.08
CA GLY A 60 3.96 -19.30 0.41
C GLY A 60 3.77 -20.61 1.18
N ALA A 61 4.86 -21.15 1.76
CA ALA A 61 4.80 -22.33 2.61
C ALA A 61 4.00 -22.07 3.89
N TYR A 62 4.18 -20.91 4.51
CA TYR A 62 3.39 -20.46 5.66
C TYR A 62 1.91 -20.37 5.31
N LEU A 63 1.55 -19.67 4.23
CA LEU A 63 0.16 -19.53 3.76
C LEU A 63 -0.50 -20.89 3.47
N ARG A 64 0.26 -21.86 2.96
CA ARG A 64 -0.22 -23.22 2.69
C ARG A 64 -0.51 -24.02 3.98
N ALA A 65 0.17 -23.69 5.07
CA ALA A 65 -0.01 -24.34 6.36
C ALA A 65 -1.22 -23.78 7.15
N LEU A 66 -1.72 -22.60 6.79
CA LEU A 66 -2.87 -21.99 7.45
C LEU A 66 -4.17 -22.75 7.17
N GLY A 67 -5.00 -22.89 8.20
CA GLY A 67 -6.38 -23.30 8.03
C GLY A 67 -7.21 -22.22 7.35
N VAL A 68 -8.36 -22.59 6.75
CA VAL A 68 -9.26 -21.65 6.06
C VAL A 68 -9.70 -20.50 6.98
N GLY A 69 -9.99 -20.78 8.26
CA GLY A 69 -10.40 -19.76 9.22
C GLY A 69 -9.27 -18.76 9.55
N GLU A 70 -8.02 -19.20 9.54
CA GLU A 70 -6.85 -18.34 9.74
C GLU A 70 -6.59 -17.50 8.48
N MET A 71 -6.71 -18.12 7.30
CA MET A 71 -6.62 -17.43 6.01
C MET A 71 -7.64 -16.29 5.89
N ILE A 72 -8.91 -16.52 6.26
CA ILE A 72 -9.96 -15.48 6.23
C ILE A 72 -9.57 -14.30 7.14
N LYS A 73 -9.14 -14.58 8.37
CA LYS A 73 -8.72 -13.53 9.32
C LYS A 73 -7.51 -12.75 8.80
N LEU A 74 -6.54 -13.44 8.21
CA LEU A 74 -5.36 -12.83 7.64
C LEU A 74 -5.71 -11.91 6.47
N VAL A 75 -6.54 -12.39 5.53
CA VAL A 75 -7.00 -11.59 4.38
C VAL A 75 -7.73 -10.33 4.86
N SER A 76 -8.64 -10.46 5.83
CA SER A 76 -9.34 -9.29 6.41
C SER A 76 -8.37 -8.31 7.08
N ALA A 77 -7.35 -8.80 7.80
CA ALA A 77 -6.37 -7.95 8.45
C ALA A 77 -5.46 -7.21 7.44
N VAL A 78 -5.02 -7.90 6.38
CA VAL A 78 -4.25 -7.29 5.28
C VAL A 78 -5.08 -6.24 4.54
N GLN A 79 -6.36 -6.51 4.29
CA GLN A 79 -7.27 -5.53 3.71
C GLN A 79 -7.42 -4.29 4.60
N ALA A 80 -7.58 -4.47 5.92
CA ALA A 80 -7.66 -3.36 6.86
C ALA A 80 -6.37 -2.53 6.90
N GLN A 81 -5.20 -3.18 6.87
CA GLN A 81 -3.90 -2.49 6.81
C GLN A 81 -3.78 -1.64 5.54
N LEU A 82 -4.19 -2.18 4.39
CA LEU A 82 -4.17 -1.46 3.11
C LEU A 82 -5.14 -0.26 3.08
N LEU A 83 -6.22 -0.30 3.87
CA LEU A 83 -7.13 0.84 4.02
C LEU A 83 -6.55 1.93 4.95
N LEU A 84 -5.77 1.54 5.96
CA LEU A 84 -5.10 2.45 6.89
C LEU A 84 -3.90 3.18 6.24
N ASP A 85 -3.12 2.47 5.42
CA ASP A 85 -1.95 3.02 4.71
C ASP A 85 -2.30 3.89 3.49
N MET A 86 -3.58 4.00 3.13
CA MET A 86 -4.00 4.97 2.13
C MET A 86 -3.88 6.37 2.74
N PRO A 87 -3.01 7.26 2.22
CA PRO A 87 -3.06 8.66 2.61
C PRO A 87 -4.43 9.17 2.21
N THR A 88 -5.31 9.31 3.19
CA THR A 88 -6.49 10.16 3.10
C THR A 88 -5.95 11.55 2.87
N SER A 89 -5.70 11.89 1.61
CA SER A 89 -5.28 13.23 1.22
C SER A 89 -6.39 14.16 1.72
N PRO A 90 -6.17 14.99 2.76
CA PRO A 90 -7.19 15.95 3.14
C PRO A 90 -7.25 16.95 1.99
N ALA A 91 -8.30 16.84 1.20
CA ALA A 91 -8.65 17.82 0.19
C ALA A 91 -8.74 19.20 0.87
N GLY A 92 -7.97 20.16 0.36
CA GLY A 92 -8.27 21.59 0.51
C GLY A 92 -8.03 22.21 1.89
N GLY A 93 -6.78 22.28 2.33
CA GLY A 93 -6.36 23.29 3.31
C GLY A 93 -5.65 24.44 2.59
N GLU A 94 -6.40 25.44 2.12
CA GLU A 94 -5.84 26.67 1.55
C GLU A 94 -4.83 27.31 2.52
N SER A 95 -3.55 27.23 2.17
CA SER A 95 -2.50 28.02 2.79
C SER A 95 -2.67 29.48 2.34
N ARG A 96 -3.53 30.22 3.04
CA ARG A 96 -3.67 31.67 2.85
C ARG A 96 -2.61 32.37 3.70
N ALA A 97 -1.40 32.44 3.18
CA ALA A 97 -0.37 33.33 3.72
C ALA A 97 -0.84 34.80 3.61
N PRO A 98 -0.78 35.61 4.67
CA PRO A 98 -1.02 37.04 4.55
C PRO A 98 0.14 37.67 3.77
N ARG A 99 -0.17 38.25 2.61
CA ARG A 99 0.73 39.09 1.84
C ARG A 99 0.91 40.42 2.58
N THR A 100 1.94 40.55 3.40
CA THR A 100 2.46 41.86 3.81
C THR A 100 3.24 42.46 2.65
N SER A 101 2.53 43.13 1.76
CA SER A 101 3.11 44.04 0.77
C SER A 101 3.29 45.41 1.44
N MET A 102 4.47 45.67 1.98
CA MET A 102 4.88 47.02 2.38
C MET A 102 6.12 47.41 1.57
N LEU A 103 5.85 47.87 0.35
CA LEU A 103 6.78 48.65 -0.44
C LEU A 103 6.04 49.93 -0.83
N ASP A 104 6.07 50.92 0.04
CA ASP A 104 5.86 52.31 -0.37
C ASP A 104 6.86 53.20 0.38
N ARG A 105 7.55 54.01 -0.41
CA ARG A 105 8.70 54.88 -0.15
C ARG A 105 8.54 55.96 -1.23
N PRO A 106 8.97 57.24 -1.10
CA PRO A 106 9.25 58.13 0.03
C PRO A 106 8.52 59.51 -0.14
N THR A 107 9.08 60.59 0.45
CA THR A 107 8.75 62.05 0.38
C THR A 107 7.75 62.51 1.45
N HIS A 108 7.99 63.54 2.27
CA HIS A 108 8.67 64.83 2.06
C HIS A 108 9.33 65.31 3.37
#